data_AF-A0A2N3E3P9-F1
#
_entry.id   AF-A0A2N3E3P9-F1
#
_cell.length_a   1.000
_cell.length_b   1.000
_cell.length_c   1.000
_cell.angle_alpha   90.00
_cell.angle_beta   90.00
_cell.angle_gamma   90.00
#
_symmetry.space_group_name_H-M   'P 1'
#
loop_
_entity.id
_entity.type
_entity.pdbx_description
1 polymer ?
#
loop_
_entity_poly.entity_id
_entity_poly.type
_entity_poly.pdbx_seq_one_letter_code
_entity_poly.pdbx_strand_id
1 'polypeptide(L)'
;AATAAGYFLGNKVPPSWSLDFFVPLSFLALLVPGIRDRAAGLAAIVGATVAVAASGLPFNLGLFLAAACGIAAGYFCETRLASKKTRQGEN
;
A
#
# COMPACT_ATOMS: atom_id res chain seq x y z
N ALA A 1 0.09 -17.72 30.56
CA ALA A 1 -0.33 -16.39 31.07
C ALA A 1 -0.71 -15.44 29.93
N ALA A 2 0.17 -15.18 28.95
CA ALA A 2 -0.11 -14.24 27.85
C ALA A 2 -1.35 -14.59 27.00
N THR A 3 -1.58 -15.86 26.66
CA THR A 3 -2.78 -16.30 25.88
C THR A 3 -4.09 -16.09 26.65
N ALA A 4 -4.10 -16.39 27.96
CA ALA A 4 -5.27 -16.16 28.79
C ALA A 4 -5.55 -14.65 28.92
N ALA A 5 -4.52 -13.84 29.14
CA ALA A 5 -4.65 -12.39 29.17
C ALA A 5 -5.19 -11.82 27.85
N GLY A 6 -4.69 -12.28 26.70
CA GLY A 6 -5.16 -11.85 25.38
C GLY A 6 -6.62 -12.21 25.11
N TYR A 7 -7.07 -13.39 25.52
CA TYR A 7 -8.47 -13.81 25.43
C TYR A 7 -9.40 -12.90 26.25
N PHE A 8 -9.07 -12.64 27.52
CA PHE A 8 -9.88 -11.77 28.38
C PHE A 8 -9.90 -10.32 27.90
N LEU A 9 -8.77 -9.82 27.37
CA LEU A 9 -8.67 -8.45 26.86
C LEU A 9 -9.41 -8.30 25.53
N GLY A 10 -9.30 -9.29 24.63
CA GLY A 10 -10.02 -9.32 23.35
C GLY A 10 -11.54 -9.37 23.52
N ASN A 11 -12.04 -10.15 24.50
CA ASN A 11 -13.47 -10.26 24.78
C ASN A 11 -14.08 -8.97 25.39
N LYS A 12 -13.24 -8.00 25.80
CA LYS A 12 -13.68 -6.67 26.24
C LYS A 12 -13.63 -5.62 25.13
N VAL A 13 -13.13 -5.96 23.94
CA VAL A 13 -13.09 -5.02 22.82
C VAL A 13 -14.51 -4.88 22.24
N PRO A 14 -15.07 -3.66 22.20
CA PRO A 14 -16.40 -3.44 21.63
C PRO A 14 -16.45 -3.85 20.15
N PRO A 15 -17.56 -4.41 19.65
CA PRO A 15 -17.74 -4.68 18.22
C PRO A 15 -17.65 -3.43 17.34
N SER A 16 -17.82 -2.23 17.93
CA SER A 16 -17.69 -0.95 17.22
C SER A 16 -16.25 -0.59 16.83
N TRP A 17 -15.24 -1.36 17.27
CA TRP A 17 -13.83 -1.03 17.05
C TRP A 17 -13.25 -1.40 15.68
N SER A 18 -14.06 -1.86 14.71
CA SER A 18 -13.63 -2.17 13.33
C SER A 18 -12.31 -2.95 13.25
N LEU A 19 -12.14 -3.94 14.14
CA LEU A 19 -10.95 -4.79 14.19
C LEU A 19 -10.71 -5.54 12.87
N ASP A 20 -11.74 -5.71 12.04
CA ASP A 20 -11.59 -6.30 10.70
C ASP A 20 -10.71 -5.46 9.76
N PHE A 21 -10.56 -4.16 10.04
CA PHE A 21 -9.66 -3.26 9.30
C PHE A 21 -8.22 -3.23 9.83
N PHE A 22 -7.94 -3.86 10.98
CA PHE A 22 -6.61 -3.83 11.59
C PHE A 22 -5.55 -4.51 10.72
N VAL A 23 -5.94 -5.59 10.02
CA VAL A 23 -5.04 -6.32 9.12
C VAL A 23 -4.58 -5.42 7.96
N PRO A 24 -5.48 -4.81 7.16
CA PRO A 24 -5.11 -3.80 6.17
C PRO A 24 -4.25 -2.66 6.74
N LEU A 25 -4.61 -2.14 7.92
CA LEU A 25 -3.87 -1.04 8.56
C LEU A 25 -2.45 -1.45 8.96
N SER A 26 -2.25 -2.70 9.40
CA SER A 26 -0.93 -3.21 9.76
C SER A 26 -0.02 -3.30 8.52
N PHE A 27 -0.56 -3.74 7.38
CA PHE A 27 0.16 -3.70 6.11
C PHE A 27 0.45 -2.27 5.67
N LEU A 28 -0.53 -1.36 5.81
CA LEU A 28 -0.35 0.05 5.47
C LEU A 28 0.74 0.71 6.34
N ALA A 29 0.78 0.39 7.63
CA ALA A 29 1.80 0.89 8.56
C ALA A 29 3.23 0.47 8.16
N LEU A 30 3.38 -0.71 7.54
CA LEU A 30 4.66 -1.16 6.97
C LEU A 30 4.93 -0.55 5.58
N LEU A 31 3.88 -0.36 4.78
CA LEU A 31 3.97 0.17 3.42
C LEU A 31 4.36 1.65 3.39
N VAL A 32 3.73 2.48 4.24
CA VAL A 32 3.95 3.93 4.29
C VAL A 32 5.42 4.32 4.44
N PRO A 33 6.19 3.80 5.41
CA PRO A 33 7.62 4.12 5.53
C PRO A 33 8.47 3.51 4.40
N GLY A 34 7.95 2.54 3.65
CA GLY A 34 8.58 1.99 2.45
C GLY A 34 8.54 2.95 1.25
N ILE A 35 7.66 3.95 1.24
CA ILE A 35 7.55 4.95 0.17
C ILE A 35 8.58 6.06 0.42
N ARG A 36 9.75 5.94 -0.22
CA ARG A 36 10.89 6.84 0.04
C ARG A 36 11.12 7.90 -1.03
N ASP A 37 10.48 7.76 -2.19
CA ASP A 37 10.68 8.64 -3.34
C ASP A 37 9.36 8.91 -4.09
N ARG A 38 9.40 9.89 -4.99
CA ARG A 38 8.23 10.33 -5.75
C ARG A 38 7.71 9.26 -6.71
N ALA A 39 8.57 8.40 -7.25
CA ALA A 39 8.15 7.33 -8.15
C ALA A 39 7.41 6.23 -7.36
N ALA A 40 7.91 5.84 -6.19
CA ALA A 40 7.22 4.93 -5.28
C ALA A 40 5.86 5.47 -4.83
N GLY A 41 5.77 6.77 -4.53
CA GLY A 41 4.50 7.42 -4.16
C GLY A 41 3.48 7.42 -5.30
N LEU A 42 3.93 7.72 -6.53
CA LEU A 42 3.06 7.68 -7.71
C LEU A 42 2.63 6.26 -8.06
N ALA A 43 3.52 5.28 -7.95
CA ALA A 43 3.19 3.86 -8.11
C ALA A 43 2.09 3.42 -7.12
N ALA A 44 2.21 3.83 -5.85
CA ALA A 44 1.23 3.53 -4.81
C ALA A 44 -0.14 4.17 -5.10
N ILE A 45 -0.18 5.43 -5.54
CA ILE A 45 -1.43 6.12 -5.90
C ILE A 45 -2.09 5.45 -7.10
N VAL A 46 -1.34 5.17 -8.17
CA VAL A 46 -1.87 4.51 -9.37
C VAL A 46 -2.41 3.12 -9.02
N GLY A 47 -1.64 2.32 -8.28
CA GLY A 47 -2.07 1.00 -7.82
C GLY A 47 -3.35 1.08 -6.98
N ALA A 48 -3.41 1.98 -5.99
CA ALA A 48 -4.61 2.17 -5.17
C ALA A 48 -5.83 2.57 -6.01
N THR A 49 -5.67 3.49 -6.95
CA THR A 49 -6.77 3.97 -7.80
C THR A 49 -7.31 2.85 -8.70
N VAL A 50 -6.41 2.07 -9.33
CA VAL A 50 -6.79 0.94 -10.18
C VAL A 50 -7.43 -0.17 -9.34
N ALA A 51 -6.95 -0.43 -8.12
CA ALA A 51 -7.53 -1.44 -7.23
C ALA A 51 -8.97 -1.09 -6.84
N VAL A 52 -9.22 0.18 -6.51
CA VAL A 52 -10.58 0.67 -6.19
C VAL A 52 -11.48 0.60 -7.42
N ALA A 53 -11.00 1.05 -8.58
CA ALA A 53 -11.76 1.02 -9.83
C ALA A 53 -12.09 -0.41 -10.31
N ALA A 54 -11.18 -1.36 -10.10
CA ALA A 54 -11.34 -2.76 -10.50
C ALA A 54 -11.90 -3.67 -9.39
N SER A 55 -12.39 -3.09 -8.29
CA SER A 55 -12.95 -3.84 -7.13
C SER A 55 -14.17 -4.70 -7.46
N GLY A 56 -14.85 -4.44 -8.58
CA GLY A 56 -16.01 -5.21 -9.04
C GLY A 56 -15.67 -6.53 -9.77
N LEU A 57 -14.39 -6.84 -10.01
CA LEU A 57 -14.01 -8.07 -10.72
C LEU A 57 -13.99 -9.29 -9.79
N PRO A 58 -14.53 -10.45 -10.23
CA PRO A 58 -14.43 -11.69 -9.47
C PRO A 58 -12.96 -12.17 -9.35
N PHE A 59 -12.66 -13.03 -8.38
CA PHE A 59 -11.34 -13.66 -8.18
C PHE A 59 -10.16 -12.72 -7.84
N ASN A 60 -10.39 -11.52 -7.29
CA ASN A 60 -9.32 -10.56 -6.98
C ASN A 60 -8.45 -10.14 -8.19
N LEU A 61 -8.94 -10.33 -9.42
CA LEU A 61 -8.27 -9.90 -10.65
C LEU A 61 -7.99 -8.40 -10.65
N GLY A 62 -8.85 -7.61 -10.01
CA GLY A 62 -8.63 -6.17 -9.82
C GLY A 62 -7.35 -5.85 -9.04
N LEU A 63 -6.96 -6.68 -8.08
CA LEU A 63 -5.73 -6.49 -7.32
C LEU A 63 -4.48 -6.80 -8.16
N PHE A 64 -4.54 -7.84 -8.99
CA PHE A 64 -3.46 -8.18 -9.93
C PHE A 64 -3.27 -7.08 -10.98
N LEU A 65 -4.37 -6.58 -11.55
CA LEU A 65 -4.33 -5.49 -12.52
C LEU A 65 -3.77 -4.21 -11.89
N ALA A 66 -4.22 -3.89 -10.67
CA ALA A 66 -3.69 -2.77 -9.91
C ALA A 66 -2.18 -2.87 -9.64
N ALA A 67 -1.71 -4.06 -9.25
CA ALA A 67 -0.28 -4.30 -9.05
C ALA A 67 0.50 -4.10 -10.35
N ALA A 68 0.04 -4.69 -11.46
CA ALA A 68 0.68 -4.54 -12.77
C ALA A 68 0.72 -3.07 -13.23
N CYS A 69 -0.39 -2.35 -13.13
CA CYS A 69 -0.47 -0.93 -13.48
C CYS A 69 0.41 -0.06 -12.56
N GLY A 70 0.41 -0.32 -11.25
CA GLY A 70 1.24 0.40 -10.28
C GLY A 70 2.74 0.20 -10.54
N ILE A 71 3.17 -1.04 -10.81
CA ILE A 71 4.57 -1.35 -11.16
C ILE A 71 4.96 -0.65 -12.46
N ALA A 72 4.13 -0.75 -13.50
CA ALA A 72 4.40 -0.10 -14.79
C ALA A 72 4.51 1.43 -14.66
N ALA A 73 3.61 2.05 -13.90
CA ALA A 73 3.64 3.48 -13.64
C ALA A 73 4.88 3.89 -12.81
N GLY A 74 5.22 3.13 -11.77
CA GLY A 74 6.41 3.36 -10.96
C GLY A 74 7.69 3.27 -11.79
N TYR A 75 7.82 2.20 -12.57
CA TYR A 75 8.95 1.99 -13.48
C TYR A 75 9.09 3.10 -14.52
N PHE A 76 7.98 3.49 -15.16
CA PHE A 76 7.99 4.58 -16.14
C PHE A 76 8.34 5.93 -15.47
N CYS A 77 7.88 6.16 -14.25
CA CYS A 77 8.20 7.39 -13.52
C CYS A 77 9.66 7.42 -13.10
N GLU A 78 10.20 6.30 -12.61
CA GLU A 78 11.60 6.17 -12.21
C GLU A 78 12.54 6.37 -13.41
N THR A 79 12.26 5.74 -14.55
CA THR A 79 13.05 5.93 -15.78
C THR A 79 13.06 7.38 -16.27
N ARG A 80 11.95 8.11 -16.09
CA ARG A 80 11.83 9.54 -16.44
C ARG A 80 12.48 10.47 -15.40
N LEU A 81 12.42 10.14 -14.10
CA LEU A 81 13.06 10.91 -13.03
C LEU A 81 14.57 10.65 -12.93
N ALA A 82 15.04 9.44 -13.26
CA ALA A 82 16.45 9.08 -13.27
C ALA A 82 17.26 9.96 -14.24
N SER A 83 16.70 10.31 -15.40
CA SER A 83 17.32 11.27 -16.33
C SER A 83 17.49 12.68 -15.76
N LYS A 84 16.80 13.03 -14.67
CA LYS A 84 16.91 14.36 -14.04
C LYS A 84 17.97 14.44 -12.94
N LYS A 85 18.36 13.31 -12.34
CA LYS A 85 19.28 13.30 -11.18
C LYS A 85 20.75 13.50 -11.55
N THR A 86 21.13 13.30 -12.81
CA THR A 86 22.51 13.51 -13.28
C THR A 86 22.86 14.99 -13.54
N ARG A 87 21.89 15.92 -13.61
CA ARG A 87 22.13 17.35 -13.87
C ARG A 87 22.10 18.26 -12.63
N GLN A 88 21.98 17.69 -11.42
CA GLN A 88 21.79 18.47 -10.18
C GLN A 88 22.81 18.08 -9.09
N GLY A 89 24.02 17.71 -9.51
CA GLY A 89 25.19 17.58 -8.64
C GLY A 89 26.37 18.46 -9.08
N GLU A 90 26.14 19.38 -10.01
CA GLU A 90 27.16 20.29 -10.56
C GLU A 90 26.65 21.73 -10.38
N ASN A 91 26.79 22.26 -9.16
CA ASN A 91 26.79 23.69 -8.84
C ASN A 91 27.38 23.86 -7.43
#